data_AF-A0A4R4RF92-F1
#
_entry.id   AF-A0A4R4RF92-F1
#
_cell.length_a   1.000
_cell.length_b   1.000
_cell.length_c   1.000
_cell.angle_alpha   90.00
_cell.angle_beta   90.00
_cell.angle_gamma   90.00
#
_symmetry.space_group_name_H-M   'P 1'
#
loop_
_entity.id
_entity.type
_entity.pdbx_description
1 polymer ?
#
loop_
_entity_poly.entity_id
_entity_poly.type
_entity_poly.pdbx_seq_one_letter_code
_entity_poly.pdbx_strand_id
1 'polypeptide(L)'
;RWSAADLADARSSVLIGFPVGGFLALSLIATAAVVYHPGGTAPGSLAQVAQPALLAFGAVGLAVAVLAFFAVTFGAALETGLSAAYAAAQYFGWQWGKRVSPREAARFHSVLLVSVLLAVLVLLSTVDPVTLTEYMLIVSAVVLPLTYLPILIVANDRTYLGDRVNGTLANLLGAVFLLVIVAASVAAIPLAVATGMGR
;
A
#
# COMPACT_ATOMS: atom_id res chain seq x y z
N ARG A 1 1.84 -11.31 23.47
CA ARG A 1 2.23 -12.63 22.92
C ARG A 1 1.12 -13.02 21.95
N TRP A 2 1.47 -13.50 20.76
CA TRP A 2 0.48 -13.91 19.76
C TRP A 2 -0.03 -15.31 20.09
N SER A 3 -1.29 -15.58 19.75
CA SER A 3 -2.05 -16.78 20.04
C SER A 3 -2.79 -17.26 18.79
N ALA A 4 -3.38 -18.45 18.84
CA ALA A 4 -4.19 -18.96 17.74
C ALA A 4 -5.45 -18.12 17.46
N ALA A 5 -5.96 -17.39 18.45
CA ALA A 5 -7.10 -16.48 18.27
C ALA A 5 -6.73 -15.30 17.35
N ASP A 6 -5.50 -14.79 17.45
CA ASP A 6 -5.01 -13.70 16.59
C ASP A 6 -4.94 -14.12 15.11
N LEU A 7 -4.85 -15.42 14.82
CA LEU A 7 -4.92 -15.93 13.44
C LEU A 7 -6.34 -15.82 12.87
N ALA A 8 -7.37 -16.00 13.70
CA ALA A 8 -8.75 -15.81 13.27
C ALA A 8 -9.03 -14.34 12.96
N ASP A 9 -8.50 -13.43 13.78
CA ASP A 9 -8.60 -11.98 13.55
C ASP A 9 -7.81 -11.54 12.31
N ALA A 10 -6.61 -12.09 12.09
CA ALA A 10 -5.85 -11.83 10.87
C ALA A 10 -6.61 -12.31 9.62
N ARG A 11 -7.24 -13.50 9.69
CA ARG A 11 -8.04 -14.03 8.58
C ARG A 11 -9.29 -13.21 8.31
N SER A 12 -10.02 -12.79 9.34
CA SER A 12 -11.21 -11.96 9.16
C SER A 12 -10.84 -10.61 8.56
N SER A 13 -9.75 -10.00 9.04
CA SER A 13 -9.20 -8.77 8.49
C SER A 13 -8.89 -8.90 6.99
N VAL A 14 -8.25 -10.01 6.58
CA VAL A 14 -7.96 -10.26 5.16
C VAL A 14 -9.23 -10.55 4.35
N LEU A 15 -10.07 -11.47 4.81
CA LEU A 15 -11.24 -11.95 4.07
C LEU A 15 -12.36 -10.91 3.97
N ILE A 16 -12.42 -9.93 4.86
CA ILE A 16 -13.38 -8.82 4.80
C ILE A 16 -12.72 -7.59 4.17
N GLY A 17 -11.50 -7.26 4.61
CA GLY A 17 -10.80 -6.05 4.18
C GLY A 17 -10.49 -6.02 2.69
N PHE A 18 -9.96 -7.11 2.13
CA PHE A 18 -9.60 -7.14 0.71
C PHE A 18 -10.82 -7.03 -0.22
N PRO A 19 -11.93 -7.76 0.00
CA PRO A 19 -13.13 -7.58 -0.82
C PRO A 19 -13.75 -6.19 -0.72
N VAL A 20 -13.78 -5.59 0.48
CA VAL A 20 -14.26 -4.21 0.65
C VAL A 20 -13.36 -3.24 -0.13
N GLY A 21 -12.04 -3.39 -0.02
CA GLY A 21 -11.08 -2.59 -0.79
C GLY A 21 -11.24 -2.77 -2.30
N GLY A 22 -11.43 -4.01 -2.77
CA GLY A 22 -11.67 -4.32 -4.18
C GLY A 22 -12.97 -3.71 -4.70
N PHE A 23 -14.04 -3.76 -3.92
CA PHE A 23 -15.30 -3.10 -4.25
C PHE A 23 -15.14 -1.58 -4.37
N LEU A 24 -14.41 -0.95 -3.45
CA LEU A 24 -14.12 0.49 -3.51
C LEU A 24 -13.28 0.83 -4.74
N ALA A 25 -12.26 0.04 -5.06
CA ALA A 25 -11.44 0.23 -6.26
C ALA A 25 -12.27 0.13 -7.55
N LEU A 26 -13.13 -0.88 -7.66
CA LEU A 26 -14.06 -1.02 -8.79
C LEU A 26 -15.05 0.15 -8.87
N SER A 27 -15.52 0.65 -7.73
CA SER A 27 -16.40 1.83 -7.66
C SER A 27 -15.71 3.09 -8.16
N LEU A 28 -14.43 3.28 -7.84
CA LEU A 28 -13.62 4.39 -8.38
C LEU A 28 -13.44 4.27 -9.90
N ILE A 29 -13.17 3.06 -10.42
CA ILE A 29 -13.06 2.81 -11.87
C ILE A 29 -14.39 3.10 -12.57
N ALA A 30 -15.51 2.64 -12.02
CA ALA A 30 -16.83 2.90 -12.57
C ALA A 30 -17.17 4.39 -12.56
N THR A 31 -16.83 5.10 -11.48
CA THR A 31 -17.00 6.56 -11.38
C THR A 31 -16.17 7.27 -12.44
N ALA A 32 -14.92 6.85 -12.65
CA ALA A 32 -14.06 7.45 -13.66
C ALA A 32 -14.58 7.21 -15.09
N ALA A 33 -15.09 6.00 -15.36
CA ALA A 33 -15.68 5.64 -16.63
C ALA A 33 -16.95 6.43 -16.96
N VAL A 34 -17.77 6.78 -15.95
CA VAL A 34 -19.01 7.55 -16.18
C VAL A 34 -18.75 9.06 -16.21
N VAL A 35 -17.86 9.57 -15.36
CA VAL A 35 -17.69 11.02 -15.18
C VAL A 35 -16.61 11.60 -16.09
N TYR A 36 -15.47 10.93 -16.26
CA TYR A 36 -14.32 11.53 -16.97
C TYR A 36 -14.13 10.99 -18.39
N HIS A 37 -14.44 9.72 -18.63
CA HIS A 37 -14.25 9.09 -19.94
C HIS A 37 -15.04 9.76 -21.08
N PRO A 38 -16.32 10.19 -20.91
CA PRO A 38 -17.06 10.84 -21.99
C PRO A 38 -16.43 12.16 -22.46
N GLY A 39 -15.72 12.86 -21.57
CA GLY A 39 -15.02 14.11 -21.89
C GLY A 39 -13.59 13.91 -22.39
N GLY A 40 -13.10 12.66 -22.45
CA GLY A 40 -11.69 12.37 -22.76
C GLY A 40 -10.71 12.99 -21.76
N THR A 41 -11.16 13.27 -20.54
CA THR A 41 -10.36 13.92 -19.50
C THR A 41 -9.84 12.88 -18.52
N ALA A 42 -8.62 13.09 -18.01
CA ALA A 42 -8.08 12.31 -16.91
C ALA A 42 -7.82 13.26 -15.72
N PRO A 43 -8.18 12.87 -14.49
CA PRO A 43 -7.91 13.70 -13.33
C PRO A 43 -6.40 13.75 -13.05
N GLY A 44 -5.79 14.92 -13.24
CA GLY A 44 -4.38 15.18 -12.97
C GLY A 44 -4.10 15.74 -11.57
N SER A 45 -5.12 15.84 -10.70
CA SER A 45 -4.96 16.31 -9.33
C SER A 45 -5.99 15.71 -8.38
N LEU A 46 -5.66 15.66 -7.09
CA LEU A 46 -6.57 15.17 -6.05
C LEU A 46 -7.88 15.98 -5.99
N ALA A 47 -7.82 17.28 -6.29
CA ALA A 47 -9.01 18.13 -6.34
C ALA A 47 -9.97 17.69 -7.46
N GLN A 48 -9.45 17.32 -8.63
CA GLN A 48 -10.26 16.79 -9.72
C GLN A 48 -10.88 15.45 -9.33
N VAL A 49 -10.17 14.58 -8.61
CA VAL A 49 -10.70 13.28 -8.12
C VAL A 49 -11.88 13.47 -7.15
N ALA A 50 -11.97 14.59 -6.42
CA ALA A 50 -13.12 14.89 -5.55
C ALA A 50 -14.36 15.41 -6.31
N GLN A 51 -14.22 15.81 -7.57
CA GLN A 51 -15.30 16.39 -8.36
C GLN A 51 -16.56 15.51 -8.47
N PRO A 52 -16.49 14.18 -8.63
CA PRO A 52 -17.68 13.33 -8.69
C PRO A 52 -18.50 13.39 -7.41
N ALA A 53 -17.84 13.48 -6.24
CA ALA A 53 -18.52 13.63 -4.95
C ALA A 53 -19.22 15.00 -4.86
N LEU A 54 -18.60 16.06 -5.36
CA LEU A 54 -19.22 17.38 -5.46
C LEU A 54 -20.41 17.38 -6.44
N LEU A 55 -20.28 16.74 -7.60
CA LEU A 55 -21.36 16.67 -8.59
C LEU A 55 -22.57 15.88 -8.07
N ALA A 56 -22.32 14.78 -7.34
CA ALA A 56 -23.39 13.92 -6.83
C ALA A 56 -24.07 14.47 -5.58
N PHE A 57 -23.32 15.09 -4.66
CA PHE A 57 -23.81 15.44 -3.31
C PHE A 57 -23.54 16.89 -2.90
N GLY A 58 -23.12 17.75 -3.83
CA GLY A 58 -22.85 19.16 -3.58
C GLY A 58 -21.75 19.39 -2.53
N ALA A 59 -21.86 20.50 -1.80
CA ALA A 59 -20.87 20.90 -0.79
C ALA A 59 -20.68 19.86 0.33
N VAL A 60 -21.73 19.11 0.68
CA VAL A 60 -21.65 18.04 1.69
C VAL A 60 -20.78 16.89 1.18
N GLY A 61 -20.96 16.47 -0.08
CA GLY A 61 -20.11 15.46 -0.71
C GLY A 61 -18.65 15.85 -0.75
N LEU A 62 -18.37 17.11 -1.10
CA LEU A 62 -17.01 17.64 -1.09
C LEU A 62 -16.41 17.64 0.32
N ALA A 63 -17.16 18.06 1.34
CA ALA A 63 -16.69 18.06 2.72
C ALA A 63 -16.35 16.64 3.20
N VAL A 64 -17.21 15.65 2.88
CA VAL A 64 -16.95 14.24 3.17
C VAL A 64 -15.72 13.72 2.44
N ALA A 65 -15.55 14.06 1.15
CA ALA A 65 -14.40 13.65 0.36
C ALA A 65 -13.09 14.22 0.93
N VAL A 66 -13.05 15.49 1.30
CA VAL A 66 -11.89 16.12 1.92
C VAL A 66 -11.53 15.45 3.25
N LEU A 67 -12.53 15.19 4.10
CA LEU A 67 -12.31 14.50 5.38
C LEU A 67 -11.81 13.06 5.16
N ALA A 68 -12.37 12.35 4.18
CA ALA A 68 -11.95 11.01 3.83
C ALA A 68 -10.51 10.98 3.30
N PHE A 69 -10.15 11.91 2.40
CA PHE A 69 -8.78 12.04 1.90
C PHE A 69 -7.80 12.33 3.02
N PHE A 70 -8.14 13.25 3.94
CA PHE A 70 -7.31 13.50 5.11
C PHE A 70 -7.15 12.23 5.97
N ALA A 71 -8.24 11.56 6.33
CA ALA A 71 -8.20 10.38 7.18
C ALA A 71 -7.36 9.24 6.57
N VAL A 72 -7.55 8.95 5.28
CA VAL A 72 -6.84 7.87 4.57
C VAL A 72 -5.36 8.21 4.39
N THR A 73 -5.04 9.42 3.91
CA THR A 73 -3.63 9.81 3.65
C THR A 73 -2.83 9.97 4.93
N PHE A 74 -3.43 10.55 5.98
CA PHE A 74 -2.80 10.67 7.28
C PHE A 74 -2.54 9.31 7.92
N GLY A 75 -3.52 8.40 7.89
CA GLY A 75 -3.35 7.03 8.37
C GLY A 75 -2.22 6.29 7.63
N ALA A 76 -2.21 6.37 6.29
CA ALA A 76 -1.18 5.76 5.46
C ALA A 76 0.22 6.34 5.75
N ALA A 77 0.34 7.66 5.97
CA ALA A 77 1.61 8.29 6.30
C ALA A 77 2.16 7.80 7.66
N LEU A 78 1.30 7.69 8.67
CA LEU A 78 1.68 7.15 9.98
C LEU A 78 2.14 5.69 9.88
N GLU A 79 1.38 4.85 9.17
CA GLU A 79 1.71 3.44 8.99
C GLU A 79 3.03 3.27 8.22
N THR A 80 3.22 4.02 7.13
CA THR A 80 4.42 3.95 6.30
C THR A 80 5.66 4.42 7.04
N GLY A 81 5.57 5.55 7.76
CA GLY A 81 6.69 6.05 8.56
C GLY A 81 7.09 5.05 9.65
N LEU A 82 6.10 4.44 10.30
CA LEU A 82 6.34 3.42 11.33
C LEU A 82 6.96 2.14 10.73
N SER A 83 6.47 1.72 9.55
CA SER A 83 7.01 0.58 8.80
C SER A 83 8.49 0.77 8.45
N ALA A 84 8.87 1.95 7.95
CA ALA A 84 10.26 2.28 7.65
C ALA A 84 11.16 2.19 8.89
N ALA A 85 10.71 2.74 10.02
CA ALA A 85 11.44 2.67 11.28
C ALA A 85 11.58 1.23 11.81
N TYR A 86 10.52 0.42 11.70
CA TYR A 86 10.57 -1.00 12.07
C TYR A 86 11.54 -1.78 11.19
N ALA A 87 11.46 -1.63 9.87
CA ALA A 87 12.33 -2.33 8.93
C ALA A 87 13.81 -2.01 9.18
N ALA A 88 14.14 -0.72 9.36
CA ALA A 88 15.50 -0.31 9.67
C ALA A 88 16.00 -0.87 11.01
N ALA A 89 15.19 -0.73 12.07
CA ALA A 89 15.60 -1.19 13.39
C ALA A 89 15.73 -2.71 13.47
N GLN A 90 14.86 -3.47 12.80
CA GLN A 90 14.93 -4.93 12.73
C GLN A 90 16.17 -5.38 11.94
N TYR A 91 16.45 -4.74 10.81
CA TYR A 91 17.64 -5.05 10.00
C TYR A 91 18.94 -4.85 10.78
N PHE A 92 19.07 -3.74 11.51
CA PHE A 92 20.27 -3.43 12.29
C PHE A 92 20.26 -3.99 13.73
N GLY A 93 19.23 -4.74 14.12
CA GLY A 93 19.10 -5.30 15.47
C GLY A 93 19.00 -4.25 16.60
N TRP A 94 18.47 -3.07 16.31
CA TRP A 94 18.30 -2.00 17.30
C TRP A 94 17.07 -2.23 18.20
N GLN A 95 17.03 -1.55 19.35
CA GLN A 95 15.81 -1.48 20.15
C GLN A 95 14.73 -0.70 19.40
N TRP A 96 13.51 -1.24 19.37
CA TRP A 96 12.39 -0.68 18.61
C TRP A 96 11.06 -0.84 19.33
N GLY A 97 10.09 0.00 18.94
CA GLY A 97 8.70 -0.15 19.34
C GLY A 97 8.03 1.17 19.70
N LYS A 98 6.80 1.35 19.20
CA LYS A 98 5.98 2.55 19.46
C LYS A 98 5.62 2.78 20.94
N ARG A 99 5.77 1.77 21.79
CA ARG A 99 5.50 1.82 23.24
C ARG A 99 6.78 1.94 24.07
N VAL A 100 7.95 1.87 23.43
CA VAL A 100 9.25 2.05 24.10
C VAL A 100 9.54 3.54 24.18
N SER A 101 10.15 4.00 25.26
CA SER A 101 10.43 5.42 25.41
C SER A 101 11.35 5.92 24.29
N PRO A 102 11.19 7.16 23.80
CA PRO A 102 12.05 7.71 22.74
C PRO A 102 13.53 7.74 23.12
N ARG A 103 13.86 7.78 24.41
CA ARG A 103 15.25 7.78 24.90
C ARG A 103 15.91 6.40 24.78
N GLU A 104 15.16 5.33 24.99
CA GLU A 104 15.63 3.95 24.90
C GLU A 104 15.69 3.47 23.44
N ALA A 105 14.66 3.80 22.65
CA ALA A 105 14.57 3.49 21.23
C ALA A 105 14.87 4.71 20.35
N ALA A 106 15.94 5.45 20.68
CA ALA A 106 16.27 6.72 20.02
C ALA A 106 16.45 6.56 18.51
N ARG A 107 17.20 5.54 18.07
CA ARG A 107 17.46 5.28 16.64
C ARG A 107 16.17 5.01 15.86
N PHE A 108 15.24 4.24 16.43
CA PHE A 108 13.94 3.95 15.83
C PHE A 108 13.12 5.24 15.64
N HIS A 109 13.01 6.07 16.67
CA HIS A 109 12.27 7.34 16.60
C HIS A 109 12.96 8.35 15.69
N SER A 110 14.29 8.34 15.61
CA SER A 110 15.05 9.16 14.66
C SER A 110 14.77 8.77 13.21
N VAL A 111 14.73 7.47 12.88
CA VAL A 111 14.38 7.03 11.52
C VAL A 111 12.96 7.47 11.15
N LEU A 112 12.01 7.32 12.07
CA LEU A 112 10.64 7.80 11.88
C LEU A 112 10.62 9.32 11.60
N LEU A 113 11.27 10.12 12.44
CA LEU A 113 11.32 11.57 12.30
C LEU A 113 11.98 11.98 10.98
N VAL A 114 13.13 11.40 10.65
CA VAL A 114 13.85 11.69 9.41
C VAL A 114 13.01 11.32 8.19
N SER A 115 12.31 10.17 8.22
CA SER A 115 11.43 9.75 7.13
C SER A 115 10.30 10.76 6.89
N VAL A 116 9.68 11.26 7.97
CA VAL A 116 8.64 12.30 7.89
C VAL A 116 9.23 13.62 7.36
N LEU A 117 10.39 14.05 7.85
CA LEU A 117 11.04 15.27 7.39
C LEU A 117 11.40 15.19 5.90
N LEU A 118 11.93 14.05 5.44
CA LEU A 118 12.22 13.82 4.02
C LEU A 118 10.94 13.86 3.17
N ALA A 119 9.84 13.25 3.63
CA ALA A 119 8.56 13.32 2.95
C ALA A 119 8.04 14.77 2.84
N VAL A 120 8.18 15.57 3.91
CA VAL A 120 7.83 17.00 3.89
C VAL A 120 8.73 17.78 2.92
N LEU A 121 10.02 17.51 2.89
CA LEU A 121 10.93 18.17 1.93
C LEU A 121 10.57 17.84 0.48
N VAL A 122 10.19 16.60 0.19
CA VAL A 122 9.69 16.22 -1.14
C VAL A 122 8.39 16.95 -1.45
N LEU A 123 7.48 17.09 -0.48
CA LEU A 123 6.23 17.84 -0.67
C LEU A 123 6.46 19.34 -0.93
N LEU A 124 7.49 19.93 -0.34
CA LEU A 124 7.88 21.32 -0.55
C LEU A 124 8.65 21.54 -1.87
N SER A 125 8.97 20.48 -2.60
CA SER A 125 9.62 20.56 -3.92
C SER A 125 8.61 20.79 -5.04
N THR A 126 9.10 20.94 -6.28
CA THR A 126 8.26 21.06 -7.48
C THR A 126 7.85 19.72 -8.08
N VAL A 127 8.08 18.60 -7.37
CA VAL A 127 7.72 17.26 -7.85
C VAL A 127 6.20 17.12 -7.86
N ASP A 128 5.65 16.69 -8.99
CA ASP A 128 4.24 16.38 -9.11
C ASP A 128 3.89 15.11 -8.28
N PRO A 129 2.99 15.20 -7.28
CA PRO A 129 2.66 14.06 -6.42
C PRO A 129 1.97 12.92 -7.16
N VAL A 130 1.22 13.22 -8.23
CA VAL A 130 0.52 12.20 -9.03
C VAL A 130 1.56 11.35 -9.76
N THR A 131 2.45 12.00 -10.51
CA THR A 131 3.56 11.35 -11.21
C THR A 131 4.47 10.57 -10.25
N LEU A 132 4.77 11.14 -9.07
CA LEU A 132 5.54 10.43 -8.04
C LEU A 132 4.84 9.15 -7.57
N THR A 133 3.52 9.21 -7.35
CA THR A 133 2.71 8.05 -6.94
C THR A 133 2.73 6.97 -8.02
N GLU A 134 2.60 7.34 -9.30
CA GLU A 134 2.68 6.41 -10.43
C GLU A 134 4.04 5.69 -10.49
N TYR A 135 5.14 6.43 -10.34
CA TYR A 135 6.47 5.83 -10.24
C TYR A 135 6.59 4.86 -9.06
N MET A 136 6.07 5.23 -7.89
CA MET A 136 6.11 4.37 -6.71
C MET A 136 5.28 3.10 -6.89
N LEU A 137 4.16 3.16 -7.62
CA LEU A 137 3.38 1.96 -7.97
C LEU A 137 4.15 1.01 -8.88
N ILE A 138 4.87 1.54 -9.88
CA ILE A 138 5.72 0.74 -10.77
C ILE A 138 6.84 0.06 -9.96
N VAL A 139 7.55 0.83 -9.12
CA VAL A 139 8.61 0.28 -8.26
C VAL A 139 8.05 -0.77 -7.31
N SER A 140 6.89 -0.54 -6.71
CA SER A 140 6.23 -1.50 -5.81
C SER A 140 5.88 -2.80 -6.54
N ALA A 141 5.37 -2.73 -7.77
CA ALA A 141 5.09 -3.91 -8.58
C ALA A 141 6.37 -4.71 -8.89
N VAL A 142 7.47 -4.03 -9.18
CA VAL A 142 8.77 -4.66 -9.45
C VAL A 142 9.33 -5.36 -8.21
N VAL A 143 9.19 -4.76 -7.04
CA VAL A 143 9.69 -5.28 -5.76
C VAL A 143 8.82 -6.42 -5.19
N LEU A 144 7.53 -6.46 -5.53
CA LEU A 144 6.57 -7.43 -5.01
C LEU A 144 7.01 -8.91 -5.05
N PRO A 145 7.59 -9.46 -6.14
CA PRO A 145 8.08 -10.85 -6.12
C PRO A 145 9.20 -11.08 -5.08
N LEU A 146 10.05 -10.07 -4.84
CA LEU A 146 11.15 -10.16 -3.87
C LEU A 146 10.65 -10.18 -2.42
N THR A 147 9.46 -9.67 -2.15
CA THR A 147 8.84 -9.71 -0.82
C THR A 147 7.91 -10.91 -0.66
N TYR A 148 7.18 -11.27 -1.72
CA TYR A 148 6.22 -12.39 -1.69
C TYR A 148 6.93 -13.75 -1.62
N LEU A 149 7.98 -13.96 -2.42
CA LEU A 149 8.67 -15.25 -2.50
C LEU A 149 9.26 -15.70 -1.14
N PRO A 150 10.00 -14.85 -0.39
CA PRO A 150 10.48 -15.24 0.93
C PRO A 150 9.36 -15.62 1.91
N ILE A 151 8.22 -14.91 1.86
CA ILE A 151 7.06 -15.23 2.71
C ILE A 151 6.50 -16.60 2.33
N LEU A 152 6.38 -16.90 1.03
CA LEU A 152 5.90 -18.20 0.56
C LEU A 152 6.87 -19.34 0.96
N ILE A 153 8.18 -19.10 0.93
CA ILE A 153 9.20 -20.05 1.37
C ILE A 153 9.06 -20.31 2.88
N VAL A 154 9.01 -19.26 3.70
CA VAL A 154 8.87 -19.38 5.16
C VAL A 154 7.54 -20.03 5.53
N ALA A 155 6.45 -19.73 4.80
CA ALA A 155 5.14 -20.36 4.97
C ALA A 155 5.14 -21.89 4.73
N ASN A 156 6.21 -22.41 4.12
CA ASN A 156 6.43 -23.82 3.86
C ASN A 156 7.54 -24.44 4.72
N ASP A 157 8.22 -23.66 5.55
CA ASP A 157 9.32 -24.16 6.36
C ASP A 157 8.80 -24.81 7.64
N ARG A 158 8.89 -26.15 7.69
CA ARG A 158 8.50 -26.96 8.85
C ARG A 158 9.37 -26.69 10.08
N THR A 159 10.59 -26.19 9.89
CA THR A 159 11.46 -25.80 11.01
C THR A 159 10.85 -24.66 11.81
N TYR A 160 10.22 -23.70 11.13
CA TYR A 160 9.59 -22.53 11.77
C TYR A 160 8.12 -22.77 12.14
N LEU A 161 7.35 -23.44 11.28
CA LEU A 161 5.89 -23.56 11.42
C LEU A 161 5.40 -24.92 11.93
N GLY A 162 6.29 -25.92 12.05
CA GLY A 162 5.92 -27.27 12.45
C GLY A 162 4.81 -27.83 11.54
N ASP A 163 3.69 -28.23 12.16
CA ASP A 163 2.53 -28.80 11.46
C ASP A 163 1.60 -27.75 10.82
N ARG A 164 1.93 -26.46 10.93
CA ARG A 164 1.10 -25.34 10.42
C ARG A 164 1.59 -24.79 9.08
N VAL A 165 2.39 -25.54 8.34
CA VAL A 165 2.82 -25.19 6.98
C VAL A 165 1.64 -25.17 6.00
N ASN A 166 1.83 -24.49 4.87
CA ASN A 166 0.84 -24.48 3.79
C ASN A 166 0.54 -25.90 3.27
N GLY A 167 -0.75 -26.17 3.07
CA GLY A 167 -1.22 -27.37 2.37
C GLY A 167 -1.03 -27.27 0.85
N THR A 168 -1.34 -28.36 0.15
CA THR A 168 -1.20 -28.46 -1.32
C THR A 168 -2.01 -27.40 -2.07
N LEU A 169 -3.25 -27.14 -1.65
CA LEU A 169 -4.10 -26.12 -2.25
C LEU A 169 -3.54 -24.70 -2.03
N ALA A 170 -3.08 -24.39 -0.82
CA ALA A 170 -2.51 -23.08 -0.50
C ALA A 170 -1.22 -22.83 -1.30
N ASN A 171 -0.39 -23.86 -1.49
CA ASN A 171 0.81 -23.76 -2.32
C ASN A 171 0.50 -23.64 -3.80
N LEU A 172 -0.50 -24.37 -4.31
CA LEU A 172 -0.93 -24.22 -5.71
C LEU A 172 -1.40 -22.79 -5.98
N LEU A 173 -2.29 -22.27 -5.13
CA LEU A 173 -2.77 -20.89 -5.26
C LEU A 173 -1.62 -19.89 -5.09
N GLY A 174 -0.76 -20.07 -4.09
CA GLY A 174 0.40 -19.21 -3.86
C GLY A 174 1.38 -19.20 -5.03
N ALA A 175 1.63 -20.34 -5.67
CA ALA A 175 2.46 -20.43 -6.86
C ALA A 175 1.82 -19.76 -8.07
N VAL A 176 0.51 -19.94 -8.29
CA VAL A 176 -0.23 -19.25 -9.36
C VAL A 176 -0.18 -17.74 -9.16
N PHE A 177 -0.41 -17.26 -7.93
CA PHE A 177 -0.28 -15.83 -7.62
C PHE A 177 1.14 -15.32 -7.80
N LEU A 178 2.16 -16.08 -7.41
CA LEU A 178 3.55 -15.72 -7.66
C LEU A 178 3.82 -15.57 -9.17
N LEU A 179 3.31 -16.46 -10.02
CA LEU A 179 3.44 -16.34 -11.48
C LEU A 179 2.79 -15.05 -12.00
N VAL A 180 1.60 -14.70 -11.51
CA VAL A 180 0.92 -13.44 -11.87
C VAL A 180 1.73 -12.23 -11.42
N ILE A 181 2.26 -12.25 -10.19
CA ILE A 181 3.11 -11.19 -9.64
C ILE A 181 4.38 -11.03 -10.46
N VAL A 182 5.05 -12.12 -10.83
CA VAL A 182 6.26 -12.10 -11.66
C VAL A 182 5.94 -11.57 -13.05
N ALA A 183 4.85 -12.02 -13.68
CA ALA A 183 4.42 -11.51 -14.98
C ALA A 183 4.14 -9.99 -14.93
N ALA A 184 3.43 -9.53 -13.90
CA ALA A 184 3.16 -8.11 -13.70
C ALA A 184 4.45 -7.31 -13.44
N SER A 185 5.37 -7.82 -12.62
CA SER A 185 6.67 -7.20 -12.33
C SER A 185 7.54 -7.04 -13.59
N VAL A 186 7.63 -8.09 -14.41
CA VAL A 186 8.36 -8.05 -15.69
C VAL A 186 7.70 -7.10 -16.69
N ALA A 187 6.36 -7.06 -16.73
CA ALA A 187 5.61 -6.17 -17.62
C ALA A 187 5.59 -4.70 -17.15
N ALA A 188 5.82 -4.43 -15.86
CA ALA A 188 5.65 -3.10 -15.28
C ALA A 188 6.53 -2.03 -15.95
N ILE A 189 7.83 -2.30 -16.12
CA ILE A 189 8.76 -1.33 -16.71
C ILE A 189 8.50 -1.15 -18.22
N PRO A 190 8.42 -2.22 -19.04
CA PRO A 190 8.12 -2.07 -20.47
C PRO A 190 6.81 -1.34 -20.73
N LEU A 191 5.76 -1.66 -19.97
CA LEU A 191 4.46 -1.02 -20.13
C LEU A 191 4.51 0.46 -19.73
N ALA A 192 5.16 0.79 -18.60
CA ALA A 192 5.32 2.17 -18.19
C ALA A 192 6.06 3.03 -19.23
N VAL A 193 7.09 2.47 -19.88
CA VAL A 193 7.80 3.15 -20.97
C VAL A 193 6.93 3.27 -22.21
N ALA A 194 6.22 2.20 -22.60
CA ALA A 194 5.39 2.18 -23.79
C ALA A 194 4.17 3.12 -23.71
N THR A 195 3.57 3.26 -22.52
CA THR A 195 2.39 4.11 -22.29
C THR A 195 2.75 5.52 -21.83
N GLY A 196 4.04 5.86 -21.73
CA GLY A 196 4.47 7.15 -21.19
C GLY A 196 3.93 7.42 -19.77
N MET A 197 3.82 6.37 -18.95
CA MET A 197 3.15 6.37 -17.63
C MET A 197 1.63 6.63 -17.67
N GLY A 198 0.95 6.20 -18.72
CA GLY A 198 -0.51 6.37 -18.84
C GLY A 198 -0.94 7.69 -19.45
N ARG A 199 -0.09 8.28 -20.30
CA ARG A 199 -0.40 9.46 -21.13
C ARG A 199 -0.95 9.06 -22.50
#